data_AF-A0A4R2Q7D1-F1
#
_entry.id   AF-A0A4R2Q7D1-F1
#
_cell.length_a   1.000
_cell.length_b   1.000
_cell.length_c   1.000
_cell.angle_alpha   90.00
_cell.angle_beta   90.00
_cell.angle_gamma   90.00
#
_symmetry.space_group_name_H-M   'P 1'
#
loop_
_entity.id
_entity.type
_entity.pdbx_description
1 polymer ?
#
loop_
_entity_poly.entity_id
_entity_poly.type
_entity_poly.pdbx_seq_one_letter_code
_entity_poly.pdbx_strand_id
1 'polypeptide(L)'
;MAEPLSPHGPIKLAMSVDDLFQFRGLPYPEGYTAQRVVRSLCKAFERYNLPPVYSFSNTSPTEDDATLFDVLDIWSEAGNHVGNHAHYHASLNWVTSAQYIADIQRSETLIERWIDRAPTRYFRYCLDMWGDTPEKTNDVQAYLASAGYLPAPVSCWFYDAQFIVPYWRTLLTGDDQARHWVQDKIVEAAVAQLRSQTAIARKVHGRDPVHIGLMHGTAAMADTAERIIEAYMALGVEFVTLEEAMRDPANAIHPPITTKMFRNTTQKWAEFAGVETEGTPPRELLAEVRAVSPVEGMSEEEILGTIMFNTVQPFGAQPTFDEFDW
;
A
#
# COMPACT_ATOMS: atom_id res chain seq x y z
N MET A 1 19.09 -11.27 -20.95
CA MET A 1 18.22 -10.11 -20.65
C MET A 1 16.93 -10.67 -20.07
N ALA A 2 16.40 -10.08 -18.99
CA ALA A 2 15.13 -10.51 -18.42
C ALA A 2 14.00 -10.32 -19.44
N GLU A 3 12.97 -11.16 -19.40
CA GLU A 3 11.81 -11.01 -20.28
C GLU A 3 11.08 -9.70 -19.97
N PRO A 4 10.78 -8.85 -20.97
CA PRO A 4 10.13 -7.57 -20.74
C PRO A 4 8.73 -7.74 -20.11
N LEU A 5 8.27 -6.72 -19.38
CA LEU A 5 6.92 -6.71 -18.77
C LEU A 5 5.81 -6.50 -19.81
N SER A 6 6.12 -5.79 -20.90
CA SER A 6 5.19 -5.55 -22.00
C SER A 6 5.82 -5.78 -23.37
N PRO A 7 5.07 -6.37 -24.34
CA PRO A 7 5.49 -6.40 -25.73
C PRO A 7 5.45 -5.02 -26.39
N HIS A 8 4.84 -4.00 -25.77
CA HIS A 8 4.74 -2.64 -26.31
C HIS A 8 5.88 -1.71 -25.86
N GLY A 9 6.82 -2.20 -25.05
CA GLY A 9 7.97 -1.45 -24.55
C GLY A 9 8.01 -1.34 -23.03
N PRO A 10 8.82 -0.41 -22.49
CA PRO A 10 8.84 -0.07 -21.06
C PRO A 10 7.44 0.24 -20.51
N ILE A 11 7.16 -0.21 -19.29
CA ILE A 11 5.95 0.20 -18.56
C ILE A 11 6.31 1.36 -17.62
N LYS A 12 5.36 2.26 -17.42
CA LYS A 12 5.51 3.39 -16.49
C LYS A 12 4.89 3.07 -15.14
N LEU A 13 5.59 3.41 -14.06
CA LEU A 13 5.17 3.11 -12.69
C LEU A 13 5.44 4.29 -11.75
N ALA A 14 4.40 4.80 -11.10
CA ALA A 14 4.54 5.68 -9.94
C ALA A 14 4.60 4.85 -8.67
N MET A 15 5.64 5.01 -7.86
CA MET A 15 5.73 4.35 -6.56
C MET A 15 5.02 5.18 -5.49
N SER A 16 4.44 4.50 -4.50
CA SER A 16 3.85 5.09 -3.30
C SER A 16 4.09 4.20 -2.09
N VAL A 17 4.08 4.80 -0.90
CA VAL A 17 4.33 4.09 0.36
C VAL A 17 3.21 4.34 1.36
N ASP A 18 2.56 3.29 1.83
CA ASP A 18 1.51 3.42 2.85
C ASP A 18 2.08 3.16 4.25
N ASP A 19 1.43 3.74 5.26
CA ASP A 19 1.67 3.46 6.68
C ASP A 19 3.13 3.56 7.14
N LEU A 20 3.77 4.73 6.93
CA LEU A 20 5.10 5.02 7.48
C LEU A 20 5.14 4.95 9.02
N PHE A 21 3.98 5.03 9.67
CA PHE A 21 3.84 4.86 11.12
C PHE A 21 3.53 3.43 11.54
N GLN A 22 3.48 2.49 10.59
CA GLN A 22 2.81 1.18 10.73
C GLN A 22 1.34 1.34 11.21
N PHE A 23 0.72 0.21 11.56
CA PHE A 23 -0.63 0.18 12.11
C PHE A 23 -0.59 0.38 13.63
N ARG A 24 -1.63 0.99 14.19
CA ARG A 24 -1.73 1.18 15.64
C ARG A 24 -1.74 -0.16 16.36
N GLY A 25 -0.84 -0.32 17.34
CA GLY A 25 -0.66 -1.57 18.09
C GLY A 25 0.35 -2.53 17.48
N LEU A 26 0.96 -2.18 16.33
CA LEU A 26 2.08 -2.93 15.76
C LEU A 26 3.40 -2.20 16.03
N PRO A 27 4.27 -2.71 16.92
CA PRO A 27 5.57 -2.10 17.15
C PRO A 27 6.56 -2.46 16.02
N TYR A 28 7.57 -1.61 15.84
CA TYR A 28 8.74 -1.98 15.06
C TYR A 28 9.58 -3.05 15.79
N PRO A 29 10.13 -4.05 15.07
CA PRO A 29 11.05 -5.03 15.64
C PRO A 29 12.30 -4.36 16.24
N GLU A 30 12.98 -5.07 17.16
CA GLU A 30 14.24 -4.57 17.75
C GLU A 30 15.25 -4.17 16.67
N GLY A 31 15.87 -3.00 16.84
CA GLY A 31 16.78 -2.41 15.88
C GLY A 31 16.11 -1.59 14.77
N TYR A 32 14.79 -1.60 14.65
CA TYR A 32 14.04 -0.78 13.70
C TYR A 32 13.27 0.34 14.42
N THR A 33 13.14 1.46 13.72
CA THR A 33 12.28 2.58 14.11
C THR A 33 11.65 3.15 12.83
N ALA A 34 10.55 3.88 12.97
CA ALA A 34 9.92 4.57 11.83
C ALA A 34 10.93 5.48 11.09
N GLN A 35 11.76 6.22 11.83
CA GLN A 35 12.82 7.07 11.27
C GLN A 35 13.85 6.25 10.49
N ARG A 36 14.29 5.10 11.00
CA ARG A 36 15.25 4.23 10.30
C ARG A 36 14.64 3.72 8.99
N VAL A 37 13.41 3.23 9.03
CA VAL A 37 12.71 2.71 7.86
C VAL A 37 12.56 3.80 6.79
N VAL A 38 12.04 4.97 7.17
CA VAL A 38 11.88 6.11 6.26
C VAL A 38 13.23 6.54 5.65
N ARG A 39 14.30 6.63 6.43
CA ARG A 39 15.63 6.98 5.91
C ARG A 39 16.17 5.95 4.93
N SER A 40 15.95 4.65 5.18
CA SER A 40 16.34 3.59 4.24
C SER A 40 15.58 3.72 2.91
N LEU A 41 14.26 3.97 2.96
CA LEU A 41 13.44 4.16 1.76
C LEU A 41 13.89 5.40 0.98
N CYS A 42 14.01 6.56 1.63
CA CYS A 42 14.46 7.79 0.96
C CYS A 42 15.85 7.62 0.31
N LYS A 43 16.78 6.93 0.99
CA LYS A 43 18.12 6.65 0.43
C LYS A 43 18.04 5.75 -0.81
N ALA A 44 17.18 4.73 -0.81
CA ALA A 44 16.97 3.88 -1.97
C ALA A 44 16.40 4.69 -3.15
N PHE A 45 15.41 5.56 -2.90
CA PHE A 45 14.81 6.41 -3.93
C PHE A 45 15.83 7.39 -4.51
N GLU A 46 16.63 8.04 -3.68
CA GLU A 46 17.71 8.95 -4.10
C GLU A 46 18.74 8.21 -4.96
N ARG A 47 19.21 7.04 -4.51
CA ARG A 47 20.23 6.25 -5.23
C ARG A 47 19.80 5.89 -6.65
N TYR A 48 18.52 5.60 -6.85
CA TYR A 48 17.97 5.22 -8.15
C TYR A 48 17.27 6.36 -8.89
N ASN A 49 17.37 7.59 -8.38
CA ASN A 49 16.76 8.80 -8.94
C ASN A 49 15.25 8.63 -9.21
N LEU A 50 14.53 8.02 -8.26
CA LEU A 50 13.07 7.97 -8.35
C LEU A 50 12.51 9.41 -8.30
N PRO A 51 11.41 9.68 -9.03
CA PRO A 51 10.64 10.91 -8.84
C PRO A 51 10.07 10.97 -7.40
N PRO A 52 9.64 12.16 -6.93
CA PRO A 52 8.99 12.31 -5.63
C PRO A 52 7.89 11.26 -5.39
N VAL A 53 7.99 10.57 -4.26
CA VAL A 53 7.08 9.49 -3.86
C VAL A 53 6.03 10.05 -2.91
N TYR A 54 4.77 9.63 -3.06
CA TYR A 54 3.73 9.96 -2.08
C TYR A 54 3.72 8.93 -0.94
N SER A 55 3.63 9.41 0.31
CA SER A 55 3.28 8.58 1.45
C SER A 55 1.82 8.76 1.85
N PHE A 56 1.13 7.66 2.19
CA PHE A 56 -0.23 7.67 2.73
C PHE A 56 -0.23 6.95 4.08
N SER A 57 -0.08 7.69 5.18
CA SER A 57 -0.04 7.12 6.53
C SER A 57 -1.31 7.43 7.29
N ASN A 58 -1.95 6.42 7.87
CA ASN A 58 -2.99 6.66 8.85
C ASN A 58 -2.38 7.33 10.10
N THR A 59 -3.10 8.22 10.77
CA THR A 59 -2.54 9.04 11.85
C THR A 59 -2.84 8.50 13.26
N SER A 60 -3.55 7.39 13.42
CA SER A 60 -3.88 6.86 14.75
C SER A 60 -2.70 6.37 15.60
N PRO A 61 -1.58 5.86 15.05
CA PRO A 61 -0.38 5.56 15.85
C PRO A 61 0.17 6.78 16.59
N THR A 62 -0.08 7.99 16.07
CA THR A 62 0.42 9.22 16.70
C THR A 62 -0.36 9.61 17.96
N GLU A 63 -1.49 8.95 18.25
CA GLU A 63 -2.16 9.06 19.55
C GLU A 63 -1.31 8.44 20.67
N ASP A 64 -0.56 7.38 20.35
CA ASP A 64 0.29 6.66 21.30
C ASP A 64 1.72 7.25 21.32
N ASP A 65 2.21 7.72 20.17
CA ASP A 65 3.50 8.39 20.04
C ASP A 65 3.47 9.55 19.02
N ALA A 66 3.34 10.79 19.53
CA ALA A 66 3.32 11.99 18.70
C ALA A 66 4.65 12.26 17.98
N THR A 67 5.77 11.66 18.39
CA THR A 67 7.08 11.85 17.73
C THR A 67 7.13 11.19 16.35
N LEU A 68 6.18 10.31 16.04
CA LEU A 68 6.04 9.71 14.71
C LEU A 68 5.84 10.75 13.61
N PHE A 69 5.28 11.94 13.93
CA PHE A 69 5.18 13.04 12.97
C PHE A 69 6.54 13.50 12.42
N ASP A 70 7.64 13.33 13.16
CA ASP A 70 8.99 13.69 12.71
C ASP A 70 9.39 12.93 11.44
N VAL A 71 8.82 11.74 11.19
CA VAL A 71 9.15 10.98 9.96
C VAL A 71 8.55 11.62 8.72
N LEU A 72 7.44 12.36 8.84
CA LEU A 72 6.86 13.12 7.71
C LEU A 72 7.72 14.33 7.36
N ASP A 73 8.41 14.91 8.36
CA ASP A 73 9.42 15.93 8.13
C ASP A 73 10.62 15.35 7.38
N ILE A 74 11.17 14.21 7.83
CA ILE A 74 12.25 13.49 7.11
C ILE A 74 11.84 13.15 5.68
N TRP A 75 10.62 12.65 5.49
CA TRP A 75 10.08 12.29 4.18
C TRP A 75 9.99 13.51 3.25
N SER A 76 9.43 14.61 3.74
CA SER A 76 9.24 15.84 2.96
C SER A 76 10.56 16.58 2.69
N GLU A 77 11.52 16.52 3.61
CA GLU A 77 12.88 17.06 3.41
C GLU A 77 13.66 16.30 2.34
N ALA A 78 13.38 15.01 2.14
CA ALA A 78 13.91 14.22 1.03
C ALA A 78 13.24 14.54 -0.32
N GLY A 79 12.32 15.51 -0.37
CA GLY A 79 11.62 15.94 -1.58
C GLY A 79 10.37 15.13 -1.93
N ASN A 80 9.95 14.22 -1.05
CA ASN A 80 8.74 13.41 -1.23
C ASN A 80 7.48 14.14 -0.74
N HIS A 81 6.30 13.58 -1.01
CA HIS A 81 5.01 14.20 -0.73
C HIS A 81 4.16 13.37 0.24
N VAL A 82 3.23 14.02 0.93
CA VAL A 82 2.30 13.38 1.88
C VAL A 82 0.88 13.51 1.36
N GLY A 83 0.17 12.38 1.30
CA GLY A 83 -1.26 12.30 1.04
C GLY A 83 -2.03 11.87 2.30
N ASN A 84 -3.35 11.99 2.26
CA ASN A 84 -4.23 11.63 3.36
C ASN A 84 -4.64 10.15 3.27
N HIS A 85 -4.59 9.44 4.41
CA HIS A 85 -4.95 8.02 4.51
C HIS A 85 -5.90 7.73 5.69
N ALA A 86 -6.77 8.69 5.98
CA ALA A 86 -7.65 8.68 7.14
C ALA A 86 -6.88 8.58 8.46
N HIS A 87 -7.56 8.48 9.59
CA HIS A 87 -6.92 8.50 10.90
C HIS A 87 -6.80 7.08 11.47
N TYR A 88 -7.90 6.31 11.52
CA TYR A 88 -7.90 4.98 12.14
C TYR A 88 -7.58 3.82 11.17
N HIS A 89 -7.36 4.09 9.88
CA HIS A 89 -7.12 3.05 8.86
C HIS A 89 -8.30 2.08 8.66
N ALA A 90 -9.52 2.45 9.05
CA ALA A 90 -10.69 1.59 8.85
C ALA A 90 -11.02 1.43 7.35
N SER A 91 -11.53 0.26 6.95
CA SER A 91 -12.18 0.14 5.64
C SER A 91 -13.50 0.90 5.62
N LEU A 92 -13.81 1.57 4.51
CA LEU A 92 -15.15 2.13 4.29
C LEU A 92 -16.23 1.04 4.24
N ASN A 93 -15.88 -0.21 3.94
CA ASN A 93 -16.84 -1.33 3.99
C ASN A 93 -17.38 -1.54 5.41
N TRP A 94 -16.57 -1.28 6.45
CA TRP A 94 -16.90 -1.63 7.83
C TRP A 94 -17.56 -0.50 8.61
N VAL A 95 -17.51 0.73 8.10
CA VAL A 95 -18.06 1.92 8.76
C VAL A 95 -19.09 2.62 7.89
N THR A 96 -19.79 3.60 8.45
CA THR A 96 -20.67 4.49 7.67
C THR A 96 -19.85 5.52 6.89
N SER A 97 -20.39 6.04 5.77
CA SER A 97 -19.76 7.12 5.00
C SER A 97 -19.48 8.35 5.88
N ALA A 98 -20.42 8.71 6.76
CA ALA A 98 -20.27 9.83 7.69
C ALA A 98 -19.11 9.63 8.69
N GLN A 99 -18.97 8.43 9.28
CA GLN A 99 -17.85 8.10 10.16
C GLN A 99 -16.51 8.17 9.40
N TYR A 100 -16.46 7.62 8.19
CA TYR A 100 -15.25 7.63 7.37
C TYR A 100 -14.84 9.04 6.98
N ILE A 101 -15.78 9.89 6.56
CA ILE A 101 -15.52 11.30 6.24
C ILE A 101 -14.95 12.06 7.45
N ALA A 102 -15.53 11.86 8.64
CA ALA A 102 -15.01 12.46 9.86
C ALA A 102 -13.58 11.97 10.18
N ASP A 103 -13.27 10.71 9.87
CA ASP A 103 -11.92 10.14 10.03
C ASP A 103 -10.90 10.77 9.07
N ILE A 104 -11.30 11.04 7.82
CA ILE A 104 -10.49 11.75 6.83
C ILE A 104 -10.19 13.18 7.31
N GLN A 105 -11.22 13.90 7.78
CA GLN A 105 -11.10 15.27 8.31
C GLN A 105 -10.18 15.36 9.52
N ARG A 106 -10.29 14.36 10.41
CA ARG A 106 -9.42 14.27 11.58
C ARG A 106 -7.96 14.10 11.17
N SER A 107 -7.68 13.19 10.24
CA SER A 107 -6.32 13.00 9.73
C SER A 107 -5.80 14.28 9.09
N GLU A 108 -6.61 14.91 8.24
CA GLU A 108 -6.26 16.17 7.57
C GLU A 108 -5.83 17.25 8.55
N THR A 109 -6.58 17.44 9.65
CA THR A 109 -6.24 18.42 10.70
C THR A 109 -4.85 18.17 11.30
N LEU A 110 -4.41 16.91 11.36
CA LEU A 110 -3.11 16.53 11.92
C LEU A 110 -1.97 16.69 10.92
N ILE A 111 -2.23 16.52 9.62
CA ILE A 111 -1.19 16.46 8.58
C ILE A 111 -1.28 17.55 7.49
N GLU A 112 -2.18 18.52 7.62
CA GLU A 112 -2.41 19.58 6.62
C GLU A 112 -1.12 20.29 6.20
N ARG A 113 -0.20 20.54 7.15
CA ARG A 113 1.06 21.24 6.88
C ARG A 113 1.98 20.53 5.89
N TRP A 114 1.86 19.20 5.75
CA TRP A 114 2.60 18.42 4.75
C TRP A 114 1.79 18.22 3.47
N ILE A 115 0.46 18.05 3.59
CA ILE A 115 -0.45 17.99 2.43
C ILE A 115 -0.36 19.26 1.59
N ASP A 116 -0.32 20.44 2.23
CA ASP A 116 -0.25 21.73 1.55
C ASP A 116 1.09 22.00 0.85
N ARG A 117 2.13 21.21 1.17
CA ARG A 117 3.43 21.24 0.47
C ARG A 117 3.45 20.37 -0.79
N ALA A 118 2.48 19.46 -0.93
CA ALA A 118 2.37 18.58 -2.08
C ALA A 118 1.73 19.33 -3.27
N PRO A 119 2.12 19.02 -4.52
CA PRO A 119 1.54 19.65 -5.70
C PRO A 119 0.05 19.29 -5.89
N THR A 120 -0.36 18.13 -5.38
CA THR A 120 -1.75 17.65 -5.45
C THR A 120 -2.16 17.06 -4.10
N ARG A 121 -3.38 17.38 -3.65
CA ARG A 121 -3.99 16.72 -2.48
C ARG A 121 -4.50 15.34 -2.91
N TYR A 122 -3.72 14.30 -2.65
CA TYR A 122 -4.17 12.93 -2.86
C TYR A 122 -4.73 12.31 -1.58
N PHE A 123 -5.77 11.49 -1.75
CA PHE A 123 -6.31 10.63 -0.71
C PHE A 123 -6.20 9.17 -1.15
N ARG A 124 -5.87 8.26 -0.23
CA ARG A 124 -5.92 6.82 -0.49
C ARG A 124 -6.93 6.16 0.43
N TYR A 125 -7.86 5.40 -0.14
CA TYR A 125 -8.77 4.56 0.63
C TYR A 125 -7.98 3.45 1.34
N CYS A 126 -8.22 3.27 2.63
CA CYS A 126 -7.61 2.20 3.42
C CYS A 126 -7.98 0.84 2.83
N LEU A 127 -6.99 -0.06 2.72
CA LEU A 127 -7.14 -1.40 2.13
C LEU A 127 -7.63 -1.38 0.65
N ASP A 128 -7.47 -0.23 -0.03
CA ASP A 128 -8.08 0.07 -1.33
C ASP A 128 -9.57 -0.33 -1.41
N MET A 129 -10.32 -0.25 -0.29
CA MET A 129 -11.74 -0.59 -0.21
C MET A 129 -12.60 0.68 -0.25
N TRP A 130 -13.24 0.92 -1.40
CA TRP A 130 -13.91 2.18 -1.73
C TRP A 130 -15.40 2.20 -1.30
N GLY A 131 -15.81 1.26 -0.47
CA GLY A 131 -17.18 1.07 0.00
C GLY A 131 -17.84 -0.16 -0.62
N ASP A 132 -18.70 -0.81 0.16
CA ASP A 132 -19.44 -2.02 -0.19
C ASP A 132 -20.85 -1.74 -0.73
N THR A 133 -21.26 -0.48 -0.81
CA THR A 133 -22.48 -0.03 -1.50
C THR A 133 -22.21 1.21 -2.37
N PRO A 134 -22.95 1.41 -3.46
CA PRO A 134 -22.85 2.62 -4.28
C PRO A 134 -23.05 3.91 -3.48
N GLU A 135 -23.94 3.90 -2.48
CA GLU A 135 -24.20 5.07 -1.63
C GLU A 135 -22.97 5.48 -0.84
N LYS A 136 -22.30 4.52 -0.16
CA LYS A 136 -21.07 4.81 0.58
C LYS A 136 -19.96 5.34 -0.34
N THR A 137 -19.78 4.70 -1.50
CA THR A 137 -18.79 5.14 -2.49
C THR A 137 -19.07 6.57 -2.96
N ASN A 138 -20.32 6.87 -3.34
CA ASN A 138 -20.73 8.17 -3.84
C ASN A 138 -20.59 9.27 -2.77
N ASP A 139 -21.02 9.01 -1.53
CA ASP A 139 -20.91 9.98 -0.43
C ASP A 139 -19.47 10.40 -0.18
N VAL A 140 -18.55 9.43 -0.11
CA VAL A 140 -17.13 9.71 0.16
C VAL A 140 -16.47 10.35 -1.05
N GLN A 141 -16.76 9.92 -2.27
CA GLN A 141 -16.25 10.57 -3.48
C GLN A 141 -16.71 12.03 -3.58
N ALA A 142 -17.98 12.32 -3.26
CA ALA A 142 -18.51 13.68 -3.23
C ALA A 142 -17.79 14.54 -2.18
N TYR A 143 -17.53 13.98 -1.00
CA TYR A 143 -16.74 14.66 0.03
C TYR A 143 -15.32 14.95 -0.45
N LEU A 144 -14.59 13.95 -0.95
CA LEU A 144 -13.21 14.10 -1.45
C LEU A 144 -13.13 15.20 -2.51
N ALA A 145 -14.06 15.20 -3.47
CA ALA A 145 -14.12 16.24 -4.50
C ALA A 145 -14.37 17.64 -3.89
N SER A 146 -15.28 17.76 -2.91
CA SER A 146 -15.57 19.03 -2.23
C SER A 146 -14.40 19.55 -1.39
N ALA A 147 -13.60 18.65 -0.83
CA ALA A 147 -12.40 18.93 -0.05
C ALA A 147 -11.13 19.10 -0.92
N GLY A 148 -11.26 19.01 -2.24
CA GLY A 148 -10.16 19.19 -3.19
C GLY A 148 -9.19 18.01 -3.27
N TYR A 149 -9.58 16.83 -2.78
CA TYR A 149 -8.80 15.61 -2.90
C TYR A 149 -9.07 14.88 -4.22
N LEU A 150 -8.02 14.29 -4.79
CA LEU A 150 -8.12 13.25 -5.79
C LEU A 150 -7.86 11.88 -5.14
N PRO A 151 -8.72 10.87 -5.33
CA PRO A 151 -8.43 9.53 -4.84
C PRO A 151 -7.32 8.89 -5.68
N ALA A 152 -6.26 8.40 -5.03
CA ALA A 152 -5.12 7.75 -5.66
C ALA A 152 -5.21 6.22 -5.50
N PRO A 153 -5.61 5.48 -6.55
CA PRO A 153 -5.75 4.03 -6.49
C PRO A 153 -4.39 3.33 -6.40
N VAL A 154 -4.44 2.02 -6.12
CA VAL A 154 -3.31 1.10 -6.30
C VAL A 154 -3.60 0.22 -7.50
N SER A 155 -2.72 0.18 -8.50
CA SER A 155 -2.86 -0.72 -9.64
C SER A 155 -1.95 -1.95 -9.54
N CYS A 156 -0.85 -1.84 -8.80
CA CYS A 156 0.12 -2.92 -8.62
C CYS A 156 0.50 -3.05 -7.14
N TRP A 157 0.19 -4.21 -6.56
CA TRP A 157 0.58 -4.55 -5.19
C TRP A 157 1.10 -5.98 -5.12
N PHE A 158 2.08 -6.22 -4.26
CA PHE A 158 2.75 -7.53 -4.14
C PHE A 158 2.55 -8.19 -2.78
N TYR A 159 1.48 -7.81 -2.06
CA TYR A 159 1.08 -8.42 -0.80
C TYR A 159 2.14 -8.28 0.31
N ASP A 160 2.92 -7.20 0.25
CA ASP A 160 4.07 -6.97 1.15
C ASP A 160 3.68 -6.90 2.64
N ALA A 161 2.46 -6.46 2.96
CA ALA A 161 1.94 -6.49 4.34
C ALA A 161 1.92 -7.90 4.94
N GLN A 162 1.78 -8.95 4.11
CA GLN A 162 1.77 -10.35 4.56
C GLN A 162 3.17 -10.85 4.96
N PHE A 163 4.22 -10.10 4.64
CA PHE A 163 5.59 -10.41 5.03
C PHE A 163 5.97 -9.81 6.38
N ILE A 164 5.15 -8.93 6.97
CA ILE A 164 5.49 -8.20 8.20
C ILE A 164 5.73 -9.17 9.37
N VAL A 165 4.76 -10.03 9.68
CA VAL A 165 4.85 -10.97 10.80
C VAL A 165 5.93 -12.03 10.56
N PRO A 166 5.99 -12.69 9.40
CA PRO A 166 7.09 -13.61 9.07
C PRO A 166 8.46 -12.98 9.22
N TYR A 167 8.67 -11.78 8.67
CA TYR A 167 9.95 -11.07 8.77
C TYR A 167 10.31 -10.76 10.22
N TRP A 168 9.36 -10.26 11.00
CA TRP A 168 9.56 -9.99 12.43
C TRP A 168 9.98 -11.25 13.20
N ARG A 169 9.33 -12.40 12.97
CA ARG A 169 9.71 -13.65 13.62
C ARG A 169 11.16 -14.06 13.31
N THR A 170 11.64 -13.85 12.08
CA THR A 170 13.06 -14.13 11.75
C THR A 170 14.03 -13.27 12.56
N LEU A 171 13.68 -12.00 12.81
CA LEU A 171 14.48 -11.10 13.64
C LEU A 171 14.44 -11.51 15.12
N LEU A 172 13.25 -11.85 15.63
CA LEU A 172 13.06 -12.25 17.02
C LEU A 172 13.78 -13.55 17.37
N THR A 173 13.77 -14.52 16.44
CA THR A 173 14.41 -15.83 16.63
C THR A 173 15.90 -15.83 16.28
N GLY A 174 16.40 -14.76 15.65
CA GLY A 174 17.78 -14.72 15.13
C GLY A 174 18.03 -15.69 13.97
N ASP A 175 16.98 -16.10 13.25
CA ASP A 175 17.06 -17.03 12.13
C ASP A 175 17.50 -16.31 10.86
N ASP A 176 18.82 -16.09 10.73
CA ASP A 176 19.40 -15.38 9.59
C ASP A 176 19.15 -16.09 8.25
N GLN A 177 19.06 -17.42 8.23
CA GLN A 177 18.76 -18.17 7.00
C GLN A 177 17.33 -17.89 6.54
N ALA A 178 16.36 -17.99 7.45
CA ALA A 178 14.99 -17.62 7.17
C ALA A 178 14.86 -16.15 6.79
N ARG A 179 15.59 -15.25 7.47
CA ARG A 179 15.55 -13.81 7.16
C ARG A 179 15.94 -13.52 5.72
N HIS A 180 17.08 -14.07 5.26
CA HIS A 180 17.50 -13.88 3.87
C HIS A 180 16.50 -14.52 2.89
N TRP A 181 15.97 -15.70 3.20
CA TRP A 181 14.94 -16.33 2.39
C TRP A 181 13.67 -15.47 2.28
N VAL A 182 13.18 -14.90 3.38
CA VAL A 182 12.02 -13.98 3.37
C VAL A 182 12.31 -12.74 2.53
N GLN A 183 13.50 -12.15 2.66
CA GLN A 183 13.91 -11.01 1.84
C GLN A 183 13.94 -11.34 0.34
N ASP A 184 14.41 -12.53 -0.02
CA ASP A 184 14.40 -13.00 -1.40
C ASP A 184 12.97 -13.20 -1.91
N LYS A 185 12.10 -13.80 -1.10
CA LYS A 185 10.68 -13.99 -1.43
C LYS A 185 9.91 -12.68 -1.60
N ILE A 186 10.26 -11.64 -0.85
CA ILE A 186 9.69 -10.29 -1.05
C ILE A 186 10.01 -9.78 -2.46
N VAL A 187 11.28 -9.87 -2.89
CA VAL A 187 11.71 -9.38 -4.21
C VAL A 187 11.10 -10.23 -5.32
N GLU A 188 11.04 -11.55 -5.14
CA GLU A 188 10.36 -12.48 -6.06
C GLU A 188 8.87 -12.14 -6.20
N ALA A 189 8.16 -11.90 -5.08
CA ALA A 189 6.76 -11.50 -5.07
C ALA A 189 6.55 -10.19 -5.82
N ALA A 190 7.38 -9.17 -5.56
CA ALA A 190 7.33 -7.88 -6.21
C ALA A 190 7.41 -8.02 -7.75
N VAL A 191 8.41 -8.75 -8.25
CA VAL A 191 8.59 -8.98 -9.68
C VAL A 191 7.43 -9.79 -10.29
N ALA A 192 7.04 -10.89 -9.65
CA ALA A 192 5.99 -11.77 -10.15
C ALA A 192 4.64 -11.06 -10.21
N GLN A 193 4.28 -10.31 -9.17
CA GLN A 193 3.02 -9.59 -9.09
C GLN A 193 3.00 -8.37 -10.02
N LEU A 194 4.12 -7.64 -10.21
CA LEU A 194 4.19 -6.58 -11.22
C LEU A 194 3.95 -7.15 -12.63
N ARG A 195 4.57 -8.28 -12.97
CA ARG A 195 4.37 -8.96 -14.26
C ARG A 195 2.93 -9.41 -14.46
N SER A 196 2.32 -10.05 -13.47
CA SER A 196 0.93 -10.49 -13.55
C SER A 196 -0.03 -9.31 -13.75
N GLN A 197 0.07 -8.30 -12.89
CA GLN A 197 -0.87 -7.18 -12.89
C GLN A 197 -0.71 -6.25 -14.09
N THR A 198 0.50 -6.04 -14.60
CA THR A 198 0.71 -5.29 -15.85
C THR A 198 0.08 -6.04 -17.04
N ALA A 199 0.21 -7.37 -17.10
CA ALA A 199 -0.43 -8.18 -18.14
C ALA A 199 -1.97 -8.15 -18.04
N ILE A 200 -2.52 -8.25 -16.83
CA ILE A 200 -3.97 -8.14 -16.57
C ILE A 200 -4.48 -6.76 -17.00
N ALA A 201 -3.85 -5.69 -16.54
CA ALA A 201 -4.24 -4.33 -16.88
C ALA A 201 -4.19 -4.10 -18.41
N ARG A 202 -3.16 -4.61 -19.09
CA ARG A 202 -3.07 -4.54 -20.56
C ARG A 202 -4.23 -5.26 -21.24
N LYS A 203 -4.61 -6.44 -20.75
CA LYS A 203 -5.75 -7.20 -21.29
C LYS A 203 -7.08 -6.45 -21.08
N VAL A 204 -7.26 -5.80 -19.93
CA VAL A 204 -8.47 -5.03 -19.62
C VAL A 204 -8.55 -3.74 -20.45
N HIS A 205 -7.46 -2.97 -20.55
CA HIS A 205 -7.47 -1.66 -21.18
C HIS A 205 -7.10 -1.67 -22.68
N GLY A 206 -6.62 -2.80 -23.21
CA GLY A 206 -6.14 -2.91 -24.60
C GLY A 206 -4.84 -2.16 -24.89
N ARG A 207 -4.18 -1.63 -23.86
CA ARG A 207 -2.88 -0.93 -23.88
C ARG A 207 -2.23 -1.05 -22.51
N ASP A 208 -0.93 -0.74 -22.39
CA ASP A 208 -0.31 -0.61 -21.07
C ASP A 208 -0.68 0.75 -20.45
N PRO A 209 -1.41 0.79 -19.33
CA PRO A 209 -1.63 2.02 -18.59
C PRO A 209 -0.38 2.42 -17.81
N VAL A 210 -0.33 3.68 -17.37
CA VAL A 210 0.61 4.08 -16.33
C VAL A 210 0.15 3.47 -15.01
N HIS A 211 1.04 2.78 -14.32
CA HIS A 211 0.72 2.05 -13.09
C HIS A 211 1.02 2.86 -11.83
N ILE A 212 0.34 2.52 -10.74
CA ILE A 212 0.60 3.02 -9.38
C ILE A 212 0.93 1.81 -8.49
N GLY A 213 2.18 1.74 -8.04
CA GLY A 213 2.73 0.69 -7.20
C GLY A 213 2.64 1.02 -5.72
N LEU A 214 2.36 0.00 -4.90
CA LEU A 214 2.30 0.11 -3.44
C LEU A 214 3.38 -0.74 -2.76
N MET A 215 4.01 -0.16 -1.72
CA MET A 215 4.68 -0.87 -0.63
C MET A 215 4.31 -0.20 0.71
N HIS A 216 4.61 -0.81 1.85
CA HIS A 216 4.34 -0.25 3.17
C HIS A 216 5.63 0.11 3.91
N GLY A 217 5.57 1.11 4.80
CA GLY A 217 6.68 1.58 5.63
C GLY A 217 7.10 0.59 6.73
N THR A 218 7.53 -0.62 6.35
CA THR A 218 7.81 -1.72 7.28
C THR A 218 9.31 -1.98 7.42
N ALA A 219 9.69 -2.69 8.50
CA ALA A 219 11.07 -3.18 8.67
C ALA A 219 11.53 -4.05 7.49
N ALA A 220 10.63 -4.86 6.92
CA ALA A 220 10.92 -5.68 5.75
C ALA A 220 11.27 -4.81 4.53
N MET A 221 10.52 -3.74 4.27
CA MET A 221 10.81 -2.83 3.15
C MET A 221 12.09 -2.02 3.37
N ALA A 222 12.44 -1.67 4.61
CA ALA A 222 13.69 -0.98 4.90
C ALA A 222 14.94 -1.77 4.44
N ASP A 223 14.85 -3.09 4.37
CA ASP A 223 15.96 -3.96 3.96
C ASP A 223 15.82 -4.53 2.55
N THR A 224 14.68 -4.32 1.88
CA THR A 224 14.38 -4.93 0.56
C THR A 224 14.01 -3.94 -0.54
N ALA A 225 13.55 -2.73 -0.22
CA ALA A 225 13.06 -1.77 -1.21
C ALA A 225 14.10 -1.44 -2.29
N GLU A 226 15.38 -1.30 -1.92
CA GLU A 226 16.49 -1.10 -2.87
C GLU A 226 16.58 -2.24 -3.90
N ARG A 227 16.48 -3.49 -3.45
CA ARG A 227 16.52 -4.68 -4.32
C ARG A 227 15.28 -4.77 -5.23
N ILE A 228 14.11 -4.35 -4.73
CA ILE A 228 12.88 -4.30 -5.52
C ILE A 228 13.03 -3.26 -6.65
N ILE A 229 13.51 -2.06 -6.32
CA ILE A 229 13.74 -0.99 -7.30
C ILE A 229 14.74 -1.44 -8.36
N GLU A 230 15.87 -2.02 -7.96
CA GLU A 230 16.85 -2.60 -8.90
C GLU A 230 16.21 -3.63 -9.83
N ALA A 231 15.42 -4.56 -9.27
CA ALA A 231 14.74 -5.59 -10.06
C ALA A 231 13.74 -4.98 -11.06
N TYR A 232 12.99 -3.95 -10.66
CA TYR A 232 12.07 -3.23 -11.54
C TYR A 232 12.82 -2.49 -12.66
N MET A 233 13.93 -1.81 -12.36
CA MET A 233 14.75 -1.17 -13.40
C MET A 233 15.34 -2.18 -14.37
N ALA A 234 15.78 -3.35 -13.89
CA ALA A 234 16.29 -4.43 -14.73
C ALA A 234 15.21 -5.01 -15.68
N LEU A 235 13.93 -4.85 -15.34
CA LEU A 235 12.79 -5.20 -16.18
C LEU A 235 12.36 -4.08 -17.14
N GLY A 236 13.06 -2.93 -17.12
CA GLY A 236 12.76 -1.78 -17.96
C GLY A 236 11.59 -0.94 -17.47
N VAL A 237 11.32 -0.91 -16.16
CA VAL A 237 10.33 0.02 -15.59
C VAL A 237 10.84 1.46 -15.69
N GLU A 238 9.98 2.35 -16.19
CA GLU A 238 10.17 3.80 -16.15
C GLU A 238 9.42 4.36 -14.94
N PHE A 239 10.15 4.85 -13.93
CA PHE A 239 9.52 5.47 -12.77
C PHE A 239 9.02 6.89 -13.10
N VAL A 240 7.76 7.18 -12.76
CA VAL A 240 7.09 8.46 -13.03
C VAL A 240 6.44 9.02 -11.76
N THR A 241 6.08 10.31 -11.75
CA THR A 241 5.38 10.90 -10.59
C THR A 241 3.95 10.38 -10.50
N LEU A 242 3.35 10.48 -9.31
CA LEU A 242 1.93 10.13 -9.14
C LEU A 242 1.01 11.01 -9.99
N GLU A 243 1.36 12.28 -10.23
CA GLU A 243 0.61 13.18 -11.12
C GLU A 243 0.61 12.69 -12.57
N GLU A 244 1.75 12.16 -13.06
CA GLU A 244 1.80 11.56 -14.38
C GLU A 244 0.92 10.31 -14.46
N ALA A 245 0.99 9.44 -13.44
CA ALA A 245 0.14 8.25 -13.38
C ALA A 245 -1.35 8.60 -13.31
N MET A 246 -1.73 9.60 -12.54
CA MET A 246 -3.13 10.03 -12.38
C MET A 246 -3.70 10.76 -13.61
N ARG A 247 -2.88 11.17 -14.58
CA ARG A 247 -3.37 11.64 -15.89
C ARG A 247 -3.84 10.51 -16.79
N ASP A 248 -3.45 9.27 -16.51
CA ASP A 248 -3.95 8.11 -17.22
C ASP A 248 -5.41 7.83 -16.83
N PRO A 249 -6.36 7.78 -17.79
CA PRO A 249 -7.77 7.48 -17.51
C PRO A 249 -7.99 6.17 -16.76
N ALA A 250 -7.09 5.19 -16.85
CA ALA A 250 -7.18 3.93 -16.12
C ALA A 250 -7.10 4.12 -14.59
N ASN A 251 -6.43 5.19 -14.12
CA ASN A 251 -6.32 5.54 -12.71
C ASN A 251 -7.31 6.63 -12.29
N ALA A 252 -7.67 7.54 -13.21
CA ALA A 252 -8.59 8.65 -12.91
C ALA A 252 -10.07 8.23 -12.90
N ILE A 253 -10.44 7.17 -13.64
CA ILE A 253 -11.80 6.67 -13.72
C ILE A 253 -11.96 5.50 -12.77
N HIS A 254 -12.93 5.59 -11.86
CA HIS A 254 -13.27 4.50 -10.96
C HIS A 254 -13.90 3.33 -11.75
N PRO A 255 -13.49 2.07 -11.50
CA PRO A 255 -14.18 0.90 -12.05
C PRO A 255 -15.68 0.95 -11.72
N PRO A 256 -16.57 0.66 -12.67
CA PRO A 256 -18.02 0.76 -12.47
C PRO A 256 -18.58 -0.46 -11.73
N ILE A 257 -17.93 -0.87 -10.64
CA ILE A 257 -18.34 -1.96 -9.75
C ILE A 257 -18.20 -1.53 -8.29
N THR A 258 -19.00 -2.18 -7.45
CA THR A 258 -18.85 -2.18 -6.01
C THR A 258 -18.51 -3.60 -5.59
N THR A 259 -17.47 -3.77 -4.78
CA THR A 259 -17.03 -5.08 -4.30
C THR A 259 -16.72 -5.00 -2.81
N LYS A 260 -17.09 -6.06 -2.09
CA LYS A 260 -16.72 -6.22 -0.68
C LYS A 260 -15.28 -6.70 -0.53
N MET A 261 -14.75 -7.34 -1.56
CA MET A 261 -13.43 -7.94 -1.49
C MET A 261 -12.35 -6.86 -1.51
N PHE A 262 -11.26 -7.08 -0.76
CA PHE A 262 -10.03 -6.32 -0.96
C PHE A 262 -9.53 -6.60 -2.37
N ARG A 263 -9.67 -5.59 -3.24
CA ARG A 263 -9.18 -5.58 -4.60
C ARG A 263 -8.45 -4.29 -4.87
N ASN A 264 -7.25 -4.39 -5.41
CA ASN A 264 -6.64 -3.22 -6.02
C ASN A 264 -7.38 -2.85 -7.33
N THR A 265 -7.10 -1.68 -7.88
CA THR A 265 -7.84 -1.16 -9.05
C THR A 265 -7.67 -1.99 -10.32
N THR A 266 -6.52 -2.66 -10.51
CA THR A 266 -6.35 -3.62 -11.62
C THR A 266 -7.28 -4.81 -11.47
N GLN A 267 -7.40 -5.37 -10.26
CA GLN A 267 -8.33 -6.47 -10.00
C GLN A 267 -9.78 -6.04 -10.16
N LYS A 268 -10.16 -4.83 -9.69
CA LYS A 268 -11.52 -4.29 -9.88
C LYS A 268 -11.88 -4.13 -11.36
N TRP A 269 -10.97 -3.59 -12.17
CA TRP A 269 -11.15 -3.48 -13.62
C TRP A 269 -11.25 -4.86 -14.29
N ALA A 270 -10.44 -5.83 -13.84
CA ALA A 270 -10.49 -7.19 -14.34
C ALA A 270 -11.82 -7.89 -14.01
N GLU A 271 -12.32 -7.76 -12.78
CA GLU A 271 -13.64 -8.25 -12.37
C GLU A 271 -14.75 -7.65 -13.22
N PHE A 272 -14.75 -6.33 -13.42
CA PHE A 272 -15.72 -5.66 -14.29
C PHE A 272 -15.67 -6.17 -15.74
N ALA A 273 -14.48 -6.42 -16.27
CA ALA A 273 -14.26 -6.86 -17.64
C ALA A 273 -14.42 -8.39 -17.84
N GLY A 274 -14.65 -9.17 -16.77
CA GLY A 274 -14.66 -10.63 -16.84
C GLY A 274 -13.30 -11.23 -17.20
N VAL A 275 -12.20 -10.57 -16.79
CA VAL A 275 -10.82 -11.02 -16.99
C VAL A 275 -10.34 -11.72 -15.73
N GLU A 276 -9.87 -12.96 -15.86
CA GLU A 276 -9.26 -13.71 -14.76
C GLU A 276 -7.93 -13.09 -14.31
N THR A 277 -7.68 -13.12 -12.99
CA THR A 277 -6.47 -12.60 -12.34
C THR A 277 -5.62 -13.75 -11.78
N GLU A 278 -5.23 -14.68 -12.66
CA GLU A 278 -4.46 -15.86 -12.27
C GLU A 278 -3.18 -15.49 -11.50
N GLY A 279 -2.90 -16.19 -10.40
CA GLY A 279 -1.74 -15.93 -9.55
C GLY A 279 -1.78 -14.62 -8.74
N THR A 280 -2.91 -13.90 -8.73
CA THR A 280 -3.11 -12.68 -7.94
C THR A 280 -4.43 -12.79 -7.17
N PRO A 281 -4.41 -13.06 -5.84
CA PRO A 281 -3.23 -13.18 -4.96
C PRO A 281 -2.31 -14.39 -5.19
N PRO A 282 -1.00 -14.30 -4.85
CA PRO A 282 -0.03 -15.39 -4.90
C PRO A 282 -0.14 -16.32 -3.66
N ARG A 283 -1.26 -17.04 -3.54
CA ARG A 283 -1.62 -17.82 -2.33
C ARG A 283 -0.57 -18.82 -1.87
N GLU A 284 0.01 -19.58 -2.80
CA GLU A 284 1.01 -20.60 -2.46
C GLU A 284 2.25 -19.97 -1.79
N LEU A 285 2.76 -18.88 -2.37
CA LEU A 285 3.87 -18.13 -1.81
C LEU A 285 3.52 -17.55 -0.43
N LEU A 286 2.34 -16.97 -0.28
CA LEU A 286 1.89 -16.40 1.00
C LEU A 286 1.79 -17.48 2.08
N ALA A 287 1.31 -18.67 1.74
CA ALA A 287 1.27 -19.81 2.66
C ALA A 287 2.68 -20.28 3.08
N GLU A 288 3.63 -20.35 2.15
CA GLU A 288 5.03 -20.69 2.45
C GLU A 288 5.66 -19.68 3.42
N VAL A 289 5.49 -18.39 3.13
CA VAL A 289 6.07 -17.31 3.95
C VAL A 289 5.44 -17.28 5.34
N ARG A 290 4.12 -17.48 5.45
CA ARG A 290 3.41 -17.59 6.75
C ARG A 290 3.95 -18.72 7.64
N ALA A 291 4.49 -19.80 7.06
CA ALA A 291 5.00 -20.94 7.81
C ALA A 291 6.43 -20.76 8.36
N VAL A 292 7.15 -19.71 7.96
CA VAL A 292 8.58 -19.55 8.30
C VAL A 292 8.82 -19.03 9.72
N SER A 293 9.78 -19.64 10.42
CA SER A 293 10.22 -19.29 11.78
C SER A 293 9.04 -19.11 12.75
N PRO A 294 8.22 -20.15 12.99
CA PRO A 294 7.03 -20.02 13.82
C PRO A 294 7.40 -19.63 15.26
N VAL A 295 6.63 -18.69 15.82
CA VAL A 295 6.71 -18.25 17.21
C VAL A 295 5.30 -18.29 17.79
N GLU A 296 5.15 -18.87 18.99
CA GLU A 296 3.87 -18.96 19.69
C GLU A 296 3.30 -17.55 19.96
N GLY A 297 2.02 -17.34 19.69
CA GLY A 297 1.36 -16.04 19.85
C GLY A 297 1.66 -15.01 18.76
N MET A 298 2.40 -15.39 17.71
CA MET A 298 2.74 -14.53 16.57
C MET A 298 2.27 -15.12 15.24
N SER A 299 1.09 -15.74 15.22
CA SER A 299 0.42 -16.01 13.95
C SER A 299 -0.03 -14.70 13.31
N GLU A 300 -0.25 -14.73 12.00
CA GLU A 300 -0.79 -13.58 11.27
C GLU A 300 -2.17 -13.19 11.79
N GLU A 301 -3.03 -14.16 12.10
CA GLU A 301 -4.37 -13.94 12.64
C GLU A 301 -4.31 -13.24 14.00
N GLU A 302 -3.41 -13.65 14.91
CA GLU A 302 -3.27 -13.02 16.21
C GLU A 302 -2.79 -11.56 16.10
N ILE A 303 -1.78 -11.30 15.27
CA ILE A 303 -1.18 -9.96 15.16
C ILE A 303 -2.02 -9.05 14.26
N LEU A 304 -2.24 -9.45 13.00
CA LEU A 304 -3.00 -8.63 12.03
C LEU A 304 -4.48 -8.58 12.39
N GLY A 305 -5.05 -9.63 12.98
CA GLY A 305 -6.45 -9.58 13.45
C GLY A 305 -6.66 -8.56 14.57
N THR A 306 -5.72 -8.47 15.52
CA THR A 306 -5.74 -7.44 16.57
C THR A 306 -5.62 -6.04 15.96
N ILE A 307 -4.74 -5.86 14.98
CA ILE A 307 -4.59 -4.59 14.26
C ILE A 307 -5.89 -4.20 13.57
N MET A 308 -6.52 -5.12 12.83
CA MET A 308 -7.77 -4.87 12.13
C MET A 308 -8.89 -4.47 13.10
N PHE A 309 -8.96 -5.12 14.27
CA PHE A 309 -9.90 -4.73 15.32
C PHE A 309 -9.64 -3.29 15.82
N ASN A 310 -8.39 -2.91 16.04
CA ASN A 310 -8.03 -1.55 16.46
C ASN A 310 -8.49 -0.47 15.46
N THR A 311 -8.51 -0.78 14.15
CA THR A 311 -8.95 0.17 13.13
C THR A 311 -10.44 0.53 13.23
N VAL A 312 -11.28 -0.40 13.72
CA VAL A 312 -12.74 -0.22 13.75
C VAL A 312 -13.32 0.02 15.14
N GLN A 313 -12.55 -0.28 16.20
CA GLN A 313 -12.98 -0.14 17.59
C GLN A 313 -13.54 1.27 17.91
N PRO A 314 -12.93 2.39 17.46
CA PRO A 314 -13.45 3.73 17.72
C PRO A 314 -14.84 4.00 17.12
N PHE A 315 -15.24 3.23 16.12
CA PHE A 315 -16.52 3.36 15.43
C PHE A 315 -17.61 2.42 15.97
N GLY A 316 -17.27 1.53 16.92
CA GLY A 316 -18.16 0.48 17.38
C GLY A 316 -18.50 -0.55 16.28
N ALA A 317 -17.64 -0.67 15.26
CA ALA A 317 -17.78 -1.60 14.15
C ALA A 317 -16.97 -2.89 14.36
N GLN A 318 -17.06 -3.83 13.42
CA GLN A 318 -16.29 -5.08 13.40
C GLN A 318 -15.64 -5.26 12.03
N PRO A 319 -14.39 -5.75 11.96
CA PRO A 319 -13.78 -6.07 10.67
C PRO A 319 -14.40 -7.34 10.10
N THR A 320 -14.39 -7.48 8.77
CA THR A 320 -14.96 -8.64 8.09
C THR A 320 -13.83 -9.38 7.36
N PHE A 321 -13.43 -10.55 7.85
CA PHE A 321 -12.23 -11.25 7.37
C PHE A 321 -12.46 -12.13 6.13
N ASP A 322 -13.71 -12.44 5.76
CA ASP A 322 -14.05 -13.12 4.51
C ASP A 322 -13.96 -12.21 3.27
N GLU A 323 -13.67 -10.92 3.47
CA GLU A 323 -13.36 -9.95 2.41
C GLU A 323 -11.91 -10.06 1.91
N PHE A 324 -11.10 -10.94 2.50
CA PHE A 324 -9.72 -11.25 2.13
C PHE A 324 -9.68 -12.68 1.56
N ASP A 325 -9.01 -12.87 0.41
CA ASP A 325 -9.02 -14.15 -0.29
C ASP A 325 -7.66 -14.84 -0.37
N TRP A 326 -6.71 -14.47 0.51
CA TRP A 326 -5.37 -15.06 0.57
C TRP A 326 -5.03 -15.71 1.90
#